data_AF-A0A6N4A9B1-F1
#
_entry.id   AF-A0A6N4A9B1-F1
#
_cell.length_a   1.000
_cell.length_b   1.000
_cell.length_c   1.000
_cell.angle_alpha   90.00
_cell.angle_beta   90.00
_cell.angle_gamma   90.00
#
_symmetry.space_group_name_H-M   'P 1'
#
loop_
_entity.id
_entity.type
_entity.pdbx_description
1 polymer ?
#
loop_
_entity_poly.entity_id
_entity_poly.type
_entity_poly.pdbx_seq_one_letter_code
_entity_poly.pdbx_strand_id
1 'polypeptide(L)'
;MSKNHPKFKVNLNTGVSSSKSISSGITGSQNPLQPVFLDIPEVKINIVFLDCCLRSFDISDIKFTNMLPEDELYIDPYIKENVNWLFKNVEQLSNHNQWKPCIFSTSDSQRMQKIVSQYLKNNENINDEFYKTDLNYAKANLDRGQFRLIAHFICRNQGKEQKYYLSITFFDPYHLFIPSKFGKLSKEQNMENIYLRQHKSSLKFNKKFSDFYKKNLDKVNTIQEI
;
A
#
# COMPACT_ATOMS: atom_id res chain seq x y z
N MET A 1 -7.64 19.17 24.36
CA MET A 1 -6.20 19.21 24.06
C MET A 1 -6.01 19.07 22.56
N SER A 2 -5.26 19.99 21.95
CA SER A 2 -5.13 20.20 20.50
C SER A 2 -4.50 18.99 19.79
N LYS A 3 -5.20 18.42 18.80
CA LYS A 3 -4.71 17.33 17.93
C LYS A 3 -4.07 17.93 16.69
N ASN A 4 -2.82 18.36 16.81
CA ASN A 4 -2.03 18.78 15.66
C ASN A 4 -1.61 17.53 14.87
N HIS A 5 -2.28 17.30 13.74
CA HIS A 5 -1.89 16.28 12.77
C HIS A 5 -0.66 16.77 11.97
N PRO A 6 0.41 15.97 11.83
CA PRO A 6 1.64 16.40 11.16
C PRO A 6 1.44 16.59 9.64
N LYS A 7 2.10 17.60 9.08
CA LYS A 7 2.20 17.90 7.63
C LYS A 7 3.65 17.68 7.19
N PHE A 8 3.85 16.95 6.09
CA PHE A 8 5.17 16.72 5.49
C PHE A 8 5.51 17.81 4.44
N LYS A 9 6.80 17.98 4.12
CA LYS A 9 7.33 18.65 2.92
C LYS A 9 8.44 17.78 2.35
N VAL A 10 8.43 17.55 1.05
CA VAL A 10 9.42 16.71 0.36
C VAL A 10 10.12 17.57 -0.70
N ASN A 11 11.44 17.43 -0.80
CA ASN A 11 12.25 17.96 -1.88
C ASN A 11 13.07 16.83 -2.52
N LEU A 12 13.22 16.86 -3.85
CA LEU A 12 13.86 15.81 -4.64
C LEU A 12 15.14 16.32 -5.28
N ASN A 13 16.21 15.53 -5.18
CA ASN A 13 17.45 15.73 -5.92
C ASN A 13 17.59 14.61 -6.97
N THR A 14 17.60 15.01 -8.23
CA THR A 14 17.61 14.15 -9.43
C THR A 14 19.05 13.75 -9.77
N GLY A 15 19.43 12.53 -9.42
CA GLY A 15 20.76 12.04 -9.72
C GLY A 15 20.93 10.53 -9.53
N VAL A 16 21.12 9.87 -10.67
CA VAL A 16 21.95 8.66 -10.90
C VAL A 16 21.25 7.30 -10.92
N SER A 17 21.85 6.49 -11.80
CA SER A 17 21.41 5.42 -12.70
C SER A 17 21.22 4.01 -12.13
N SER A 18 20.65 3.18 -13.01
CA SER A 18 20.16 1.82 -12.88
C SER A 18 21.13 0.71 -12.42
N SER A 19 20.49 -0.34 -11.89
CA SER A 19 20.92 -1.73 -11.71
C SER A 19 21.87 -2.06 -10.55
N LYS A 20 21.36 -2.83 -9.58
CA LYS A 20 22.08 -3.89 -8.84
C LYS A 20 21.11 -4.73 -8.00
N SER A 21 21.14 -6.04 -8.22
CA SER A 21 20.59 -7.07 -7.32
C SER A 21 21.34 -7.00 -5.98
N ILE A 22 20.62 -6.97 -4.85
CA ILE A 22 21.24 -6.93 -3.51
C ILE A 22 20.42 -7.77 -2.52
N SER A 23 20.93 -8.97 -2.24
CA SER A 23 20.58 -9.82 -1.09
C SER A 23 21.56 -9.54 0.06
N SER A 24 21.16 -8.74 1.06
CA SER A 24 21.79 -8.74 2.39
C SER A 24 21.08 -7.78 3.36
N GLY A 25 20.59 -8.33 4.47
CA GLY A 25 20.37 -7.65 5.75
C GLY A 25 19.16 -6.71 5.84
N ILE A 26 17.98 -7.26 6.15
CA ILE A 26 16.89 -6.51 6.78
C ILE A 26 17.05 -6.66 8.29
N THR A 27 17.11 -5.54 9.00
CA THR A 27 16.83 -5.50 10.44
C THR A 27 15.56 -4.69 10.62
N GLY A 28 14.46 -5.34 11.02
CA GLY A 28 13.26 -4.64 11.49
C GLY A 28 13.58 -3.77 12.70
N SER A 29 12.79 -2.73 12.93
CA SER A 29 12.90 -1.83 14.08
C SER A 29 12.93 -2.64 15.38
N GLN A 30 14.07 -2.64 16.09
CA GLN A 30 14.25 -3.39 17.35
C GLN A 30 13.60 -2.71 18.58
N ASN A 31 12.50 -1.98 18.45
CA ASN A 31 11.85 -1.38 19.63
C ASN A 31 10.31 -1.42 19.57
N PRO A 32 9.65 -2.41 20.19
CA PRO A 32 8.22 -2.67 20.02
C PRO A 32 7.30 -1.92 21.02
N LEU A 33 7.70 -0.78 21.62
CA LEU A 33 6.90 -0.16 22.69
C LEU A 33 6.57 1.33 22.59
N GLN A 34 6.87 2.01 21.48
CA GLN A 34 6.25 3.30 21.17
C GLN A 34 6.08 3.38 19.65
N PRO A 35 4.96 3.90 19.11
CA PRO A 35 4.95 4.36 17.74
C PRO A 35 6.07 5.40 17.69
N VAL A 36 7.20 5.03 17.08
CA VAL A 36 8.34 5.93 16.97
C VAL A 36 7.80 7.09 16.17
N PHE A 37 7.53 8.19 16.88
CA PHE A 37 7.39 9.50 16.29
C PHE A 37 8.72 9.73 15.60
N LEU A 38 8.74 9.43 14.31
CA LEU A 38 9.88 9.63 13.44
C LEU A 38 9.97 11.14 13.20
N ASP A 39 10.40 11.86 14.23
CA ASP A 39 10.95 13.21 14.14
C ASP A 39 12.35 13.07 13.53
N ILE A 40 12.42 12.48 12.32
CA ILE A 40 13.68 12.30 11.61
C ILE A 40 13.92 13.56 10.78
N PRO A 41 14.99 14.31 11.06
CA PRO A 41 15.34 15.50 10.28
C PRO A 41 15.57 15.11 8.81
N GLU A 42 14.87 15.77 7.88
CA GLU A 42 15.03 15.73 6.41
C GLU A 42 15.61 14.42 5.83
N VAL A 43 14.98 13.29 6.14
CA VAL A 43 15.42 12.01 5.57
C VAL A 43 14.86 11.83 4.16
N LYS A 44 15.76 11.59 3.20
CA LYS A 44 15.39 11.18 1.83
C LYS A 44 14.82 9.77 1.84
N ILE A 45 13.49 9.68 1.78
CA ILE A 45 12.76 8.41 1.64
C ILE A 45 12.73 8.02 0.16
N ASN A 46 13.12 6.78 -0.14
CA ASN A 46 13.06 6.22 -1.50
C ASN A 46 11.80 5.38 -1.65
N ILE A 47 11.02 5.60 -2.70
CA ILE A 47 9.86 4.75 -3.00
C ILE A 47 10.29 3.64 -3.95
N VAL A 48 9.96 2.41 -3.58
CA VAL A 48 10.25 1.20 -4.34
C VAL A 48 9.03 0.32 -4.37
N PHE A 49 8.88 -0.50 -5.40
CA PHE A 49 7.79 -1.46 -5.51
C PHE A 49 8.31 -2.84 -5.13
N LEU A 50 7.58 -3.59 -4.32
CA LEU A 50 7.88 -5.01 -4.17
C LEU A 50 7.36 -5.76 -5.39
N ASP A 51 8.05 -6.82 -5.80
CA ASP A 51 7.61 -7.70 -6.89
C ASP A 51 6.23 -8.32 -6.62
N CYS A 52 5.84 -8.44 -5.35
CA CYS A 52 4.54 -8.93 -4.90
C CYS A 52 3.41 -7.89 -5.01
N CYS A 53 3.67 -6.62 -5.31
CA CYS A 53 2.66 -5.56 -5.18
C CYS A 53 1.48 -5.64 -6.15
N LEU A 54 1.62 -6.39 -7.25
CA LEU A 54 0.55 -6.72 -8.20
C LEU A 54 -0.11 -8.08 -7.94
N ARG A 55 0.24 -8.77 -6.85
CA ARG A 55 -0.49 -9.99 -6.45
C ARG A 55 -1.89 -9.59 -5.99
N SER A 56 -2.84 -10.45 -6.32
CA SER A 56 -4.22 -10.31 -5.89
C SER A 56 -4.64 -11.55 -5.12
N PHE A 57 -5.34 -11.33 -4.01
CA PHE A 57 -5.85 -12.37 -3.13
C PHE A 57 -7.34 -12.16 -2.88
N ASP A 58 -7.99 -13.28 -2.58
CA ASP A 58 -9.34 -13.34 -2.03
C ASP A 58 -9.25 -14.19 -0.76
N ILE A 59 -9.48 -13.57 0.40
CA ILE A 59 -9.35 -14.19 1.71
C ILE A 59 -10.72 -14.10 2.39
N SER A 60 -11.54 -15.12 2.14
CA SER A 60 -12.97 -15.09 2.42
C SER A 60 -13.33 -15.04 3.90
N ASP A 61 -12.60 -15.76 4.74
CA ASP A 61 -12.85 -15.82 6.18
C ASP A 61 -12.65 -14.48 6.90
N ILE A 62 -11.89 -13.57 6.31
CA ILE A 62 -11.69 -12.20 6.80
C ILE A 62 -12.26 -11.13 5.86
N LYS A 63 -13.06 -11.52 4.87
CA LYS A 63 -13.77 -10.61 3.96
C LYS A 63 -12.82 -9.61 3.27
N PHE A 64 -11.66 -10.08 2.81
CA PHE A 64 -10.68 -9.27 2.08
C PHE A 64 -10.56 -9.73 0.63
N THR A 65 -10.52 -8.79 -0.31
CA THR A 65 -10.13 -9.05 -1.69
C THR A 65 -9.53 -7.79 -2.31
N ASN A 66 -8.55 -7.95 -3.19
CA ASN A 66 -8.07 -6.91 -4.11
C ASN A 66 -8.03 -7.42 -5.56
N MET A 67 -8.86 -8.41 -5.86
CA MET A 67 -9.10 -8.88 -7.22
C MET A 67 -9.87 -7.84 -8.03
N LEU A 68 -9.60 -7.73 -9.33
CA LEU A 68 -10.27 -6.75 -10.20
C LEU A 68 -11.53 -7.36 -10.84
N PRO A 69 -12.64 -6.62 -10.97
CA PRO A 69 -13.78 -7.03 -11.79
C PRO A 69 -13.43 -6.98 -13.29
N GLU A 70 -14.09 -7.80 -14.12
CA GLU A 70 -13.74 -7.94 -15.55
C GLU A 70 -14.29 -6.82 -16.44
N ASP A 71 -15.50 -6.34 -16.18
CA ASP A 71 -16.15 -5.45 -17.15
C ASP A 71 -15.32 -4.19 -17.35
N GLU A 72 -14.95 -3.83 -18.57
CA GLU A 72 -14.29 -2.54 -18.85
C GLU A 72 -15.20 -1.34 -18.48
N LEU A 73 -16.50 -1.61 -18.27
CA LEU A 73 -17.50 -0.70 -17.68
C LEU A 73 -17.42 -0.64 -16.13
N TYR A 74 -16.79 -1.60 -15.45
CA TYR A 74 -16.74 -1.80 -14.00
C TYR A 74 -15.35 -2.08 -13.38
N ILE A 75 -14.26 -2.25 -14.14
CA ILE A 75 -12.93 -1.84 -13.64
C ILE A 75 -13.15 -0.38 -13.39
N ASP A 76 -13.50 -0.07 -12.15
CA ASP A 76 -14.05 1.23 -11.84
C ASP A 76 -13.08 2.23 -12.43
N PRO A 77 -13.48 3.07 -13.40
CA PRO A 77 -12.52 3.78 -14.25
C PRO A 77 -11.45 4.49 -13.42
N TYR A 78 -11.80 4.86 -12.18
CA TYR A 78 -10.85 5.33 -11.18
C TYR A 78 -9.69 4.36 -10.89
N ILE A 79 -9.88 3.05 -10.74
CA ILE A 79 -8.79 2.08 -10.46
C ILE A 79 -7.82 2.09 -11.64
N LYS A 80 -8.32 1.91 -12.86
CA LYS A 80 -7.48 1.88 -14.07
C LYS A 80 -6.72 3.19 -14.24
N GLU A 81 -7.40 4.32 -14.07
CA GLU A 81 -6.81 5.65 -14.16
C GLU A 81 -5.78 5.90 -13.06
N ASN A 82 -6.08 5.56 -11.80
CA ASN A 82 -5.15 5.74 -10.69
C ASN A 82 -3.90 4.86 -10.83
N VAL A 83 -4.03 3.60 -11.25
CA VAL A 83 -2.88 2.71 -11.49
C VAL A 83 -2.04 3.21 -12.67
N ASN A 84 -2.67 3.60 -13.78
CA ASN A 84 -1.95 4.16 -14.92
C ASN A 84 -1.25 5.47 -14.59
N TRP A 85 -1.92 6.35 -13.84
CA TRP A 85 -1.35 7.59 -13.34
C TRP A 85 -0.17 7.32 -12.42
N LEU A 86 -0.33 6.39 -11.47
CA LEU A 86 0.71 5.98 -10.52
C LEU A 86 1.99 5.61 -11.26
N PHE A 87 1.92 4.68 -12.20
CA PHE A 87 3.10 4.21 -12.92
C PHE A 87 3.75 5.26 -13.83
N LYS A 88 2.98 6.24 -14.32
CA LYS A 88 3.52 7.37 -15.10
C LYS A 88 4.14 8.46 -14.23
N ASN A 89 3.75 8.54 -12.96
CA ASN A 89 4.09 9.64 -12.06
C ASN A 89 4.67 9.14 -10.73
N VAL A 90 5.37 8.00 -10.73
CA VAL A 90 5.94 7.41 -9.51
C VAL A 90 6.81 8.39 -8.75
N GLU A 91 7.57 9.23 -9.45
CA GLU A 91 8.39 10.27 -8.84
C GLU A 91 7.59 11.27 -8.00
N GLN A 92 6.31 11.49 -8.33
CA GLN A 92 5.42 12.37 -7.58
C GLN A 92 4.94 11.76 -6.26
N LEU A 93 4.98 10.42 -6.10
CA LEU A 93 4.66 9.77 -4.83
C LEU A 93 5.61 10.18 -3.72
N SER A 94 6.87 10.42 -4.06
CA SER A 94 7.87 10.88 -3.11
C SER A 94 7.43 12.23 -2.53
N ASN A 95 6.86 13.10 -3.38
CA ASN A 95 6.34 14.41 -2.98
C ASN A 95 4.94 14.36 -2.34
N HIS A 96 4.35 13.17 -2.22
CA HIS A 96 3.00 12.99 -1.72
C HIS A 96 2.99 13.01 -0.19
N ASN A 97 2.74 14.19 0.38
CA ASN A 97 2.72 14.44 1.83
C ASN A 97 1.49 13.84 2.55
N GLN A 98 0.88 12.77 2.03
CA GLN A 98 -0.33 12.17 2.61
C GLN A 98 -0.14 10.72 3.06
N TRP A 99 1.10 10.28 3.24
CA TRP A 99 1.39 9.00 3.88
C TRP A 99 0.93 9.04 5.34
N LYS A 100 0.13 8.06 5.74
CA LYS A 100 -0.42 7.92 7.09
C LYS A 100 -0.04 6.54 7.63
N PRO A 101 0.36 6.42 8.91
CA PRO A 101 0.62 5.10 9.49
C PRO A 101 -0.65 4.25 9.49
N CYS A 102 -0.48 2.95 9.27
CA CYS A 102 -1.51 1.93 9.49
C CYS A 102 -1.46 1.53 10.97
N ILE A 103 -2.59 1.66 11.68
CA ILE A 103 -2.62 1.42 13.12
C ILE A 103 -3.06 -0.02 13.40
N PHE A 104 -2.09 -0.88 13.72
CA PHE A 104 -2.29 -2.31 14.01
C PHE A 104 -2.74 -2.59 15.44
N SER A 105 -3.04 -1.58 16.26
CA SER A 105 -3.49 -1.74 17.66
C SER A 105 -5.01 -1.77 17.86
N THR A 106 -5.79 -1.90 16.76
CA THR A 106 -7.25 -1.91 16.80
C THR A 106 -7.83 -3.33 16.74
N SER A 107 -9.16 -3.47 16.80
CA SER A 107 -9.90 -4.74 16.60
C SER A 107 -9.56 -5.49 15.31
N ASP A 108 -8.85 -4.84 14.39
CA ASP A 108 -8.50 -5.34 13.06
C ASP A 108 -7.10 -5.95 12.97
N SER A 109 -6.30 -5.87 14.04
CA SER A 109 -4.89 -6.21 14.04
C SER A 109 -4.60 -7.58 13.41
N GLN A 110 -5.30 -8.61 13.88
CA GLN A 110 -5.18 -9.99 13.41
C GLN A 110 -5.56 -10.13 11.93
N ARG A 111 -6.61 -9.42 11.49
CA ARG A 111 -7.01 -9.41 10.08
C ARG A 111 -5.92 -8.78 9.21
N MET A 112 -5.42 -7.62 9.60
CA MET A 112 -4.41 -6.89 8.85
C MET A 112 -3.11 -7.70 8.76
N GLN A 113 -2.68 -8.33 9.86
CA GLN A 113 -1.53 -9.24 9.86
C GLN A 113 -1.72 -10.41 8.90
N LYS A 114 -2.92 -11.01 8.89
CA LYS A 114 -3.24 -12.11 7.96
C LYS A 114 -3.21 -11.69 6.49
N ILE A 115 -3.60 -10.45 6.18
CA ILE A 115 -3.52 -9.91 4.81
C ILE A 115 -2.05 -9.68 4.45
N VAL A 116 -1.29 -9.00 5.31
CA VAL A 116 0.14 -8.72 5.11
C VAL A 116 0.93 -10.01 4.91
N SER A 117 0.60 -11.07 5.64
CA SER A 117 1.31 -12.34 5.53
C SER A 117 1.13 -13.08 4.22
N GLN A 118 0.19 -12.65 3.38
CA GLN A 118 0.09 -13.13 1.99
C GLN A 118 1.13 -12.48 1.06
N TYR A 119 1.65 -11.31 1.43
CA TYR A 119 2.52 -10.49 0.58
C TYR A 119 3.99 -10.48 1.00
N LEU A 120 4.26 -10.83 2.25
CA LEU A 120 5.60 -10.85 2.84
C LEU A 120 5.83 -12.24 3.44
N LYS A 121 6.96 -12.88 3.16
CA LYS A 121 7.24 -14.26 3.61
C LYS A 121 7.67 -14.35 5.08
N ASN A 122 8.30 -13.30 5.60
CA ASN A 122 8.85 -13.26 6.97
C ASN A 122 8.18 -12.14 7.78
N ASN A 123 7.09 -12.44 8.50
CA ASN A 123 6.24 -11.43 9.18
C ASN A 123 6.39 -11.36 10.69
N GLU A 124 7.45 -11.92 11.26
CA GLU A 124 7.64 -11.85 12.70
C GLU A 124 7.87 -10.38 13.11
N ASN A 125 6.85 -9.80 13.76
CA ASN A 125 6.84 -8.45 14.36
C ASN A 125 6.81 -7.23 13.41
N ILE A 126 6.10 -7.26 12.28
CA ILE A 126 5.89 -6.05 11.42
C ILE A 126 4.79 -5.10 11.95
N ASN A 127 4.46 -5.17 13.23
CA ASN A 127 3.54 -4.19 13.81
C ASN A 127 4.26 -2.83 13.81
N ASP A 128 3.58 -1.79 13.32
CA ASP A 128 4.02 -0.37 13.31
C ASP A 128 4.95 0.10 12.18
N GLU A 129 5.23 -0.73 11.17
CA GLU A 129 6.06 -0.33 10.02
C GLU A 129 5.26 -0.06 8.73
N PHE A 130 3.93 -0.16 8.76
CA PHE A 130 3.08 0.04 7.58
C PHE A 130 2.52 1.44 7.47
N TYR A 131 2.49 1.95 6.24
CA TYR A 131 1.93 3.23 5.86
C TYR A 131 0.94 3.05 4.72
N LYS A 132 -0.04 3.94 4.65
CA LYS A 132 -1.01 4.02 3.57
C LYS A 132 -0.99 5.41 2.94
N THR A 133 -1.27 5.47 1.66
CA THR A 133 -1.69 6.73 1.03
C THR A 133 -2.84 6.46 0.08
N ASP A 134 -3.74 7.42 -0.03
CA ASP A 134 -4.93 7.34 -0.85
C ASP A 134 -4.67 8.20 -2.11
N LEU A 135 -4.83 7.61 -3.31
CA LEU A 135 -4.68 8.27 -4.60
C LEU A 135 -6.05 8.65 -5.15
N ASN A 136 -6.19 9.91 -5.57
CA ASN A 136 -7.44 10.47 -6.08
C ASN A 136 -7.20 11.31 -7.34
N TYR A 137 -6.62 10.69 -8.37
CA TYR A 137 -6.24 11.39 -9.61
C TYR A 137 -7.32 11.33 -10.69
N ALA A 138 -8.17 10.32 -10.65
CA ALA A 138 -9.44 10.37 -11.35
C ALA A 138 -10.29 11.45 -10.65
N LYS A 139 -10.46 12.63 -11.27
CA LYS A 139 -11.34 13.71 -10.79
C LYS A 139 -12.83 13.32 -10.83
N ALA A 140 -13.15 12.06 -10.59
CA ALA A 140 -14.51 11.61 -10.46
C ALA A 140 -14.98 11.98 -9.05
N ASN A 141 -15.93 12.92 -8.97
CA ASN A 141 -16.76 13.20 -7.80
C ASN A 141 -17.58 11.96 -7.42
N LEU A 142 -16.94 10.88 -6.98
CA LEU A 142 -17.63 9.66 -6.64
C LEU A 142 -17.33 9.31 -5.19
N ASP A 143 -18.41 9.03 -4.47
CA ASP A 143 -18.49 8.37 -3.16
C ASP A 143 -17.86 6.95 -3.15
N ARG A 144 -17.04 6.62 -4.15
CA ARG A 144 -16.33 5.36 -4.31
C ARG A 144 -14.89 5.57 -3.87
N GLY A 145 -14.47 4.72 -2.93
CA GLY A 145 -13.21 4.83 -2.22
C GLY A 145 -12.00 5.13 -3.10
N GLN A 146 -11.13 5.98 -2.59
CA GLN A 146 -9.86 6.34 -3.22
C GLN A 146 -8.98 5.08 -3.43
N PHE A 147 -8.20 5.05 -4.50
CA PHE A 147 -7.30 3.92 -4.74
C PHE A 147 -6.15 3.98 -3.72
N ARG A 148 -6.06 3.00 -2.80
CA ARG A 148 -5.08 3.04 -1.70
C ARG A 148 -3.84 2.22 -2.03
N LEU A 149 -2.68 2.81 -1.75
CA LEU A 149 -1.41 2.12 -1.69
C LEU A 149 -1.10 1.75 -0.24
N ILE A 150 -0.64 0.52 -0.02
CA ILE A 150 -0.08 0.08 1.25
C ILE A 150 1.43 -0.12 1.06
N ALA A 151 2.21 0.49 1.94
CA ALA A 151 3.66 0.46 1.90
C ALA A 151 4.22 0.01 3.25
N HIS A 152 5.31 -0.74 3.19
CA HIS A 152 6.12 -1.12 4.33
C HIS A 152 7.36 -0.22 4.40
N PHE A 153 7.59 0.41 5.55
CA PHE A 153 8.77 1.20 5.80
C PHE A 153 9.95 0.30 6.14
N ILE A 154 11.06 0.47 5.42
CA ILE A 154 12.26 -0.34 5.58
C ILE A 154 13.46 0.59 5.74
N CYS A 155 14.23 0.41 6.81
CA CYS A 155 15.56 0.99 6.94
C CYS A 155 16.61 -0.05 6.54
N ARG A 156 17.55 0.32 5.67
CA ARG A 156 18.70 -0.53 5.31
C ARG A 156 20.01 0.21 5.54
N ASN A 157 20.95 -0.48 6.14
CA ASN A 157 22.33 -0.02 6.24
C ASN A 157 23.08 -0.39 4.95
N GLN A 158 23.64 0.60 4.24
CA GLN A 158 24.56 0.39 3.13
C GLN A 158 25.93 0.95 3.52
N GLY A 159 26.76 0.10 4.13
CA GLY A 159 28.04 0.52 4.70
C GLY A 159 27.82 1.43 5.91
N LYS A 160 28.28 2.69 5.83
CA LYS A 160 28.13 3.70 6.90
C LYS A 160 26.86 4.54 6.79
N GLU A 161 26.10 4.42 5.70
CA GLU A 161 24.90 5.23 5.44
C GLU A 161 23.62 4.42 5.69
N GLN A 162 22.64 5.07 6.31
CA GLN A 162 21.28 4.55 6.43
C GLN A 162 20.44 5.03 5.24
N LYS A 163 19.78 4.11 4.55
CA LYS A 163 18.79 4.42 3.52
C LYS A 163 17.42 3.97 3.96
N TYR A 164 16.45 4.83 3.72
CA TYR A 164 15.07 4.63 4.13
C TYR A 164 14.20 4.45 2.89
N TYR A 165 13.30 3.49 2.97
CA TYR A 165 12.45 3.09 1.87
C TYR A 165 10.99 3.01 2.31
N LEU A 166 10.09 3.48 1.45
CA LEU A 166 8.68 3.07 1.47
C LEU A 166 8.51 2.06 0.35
N SER A 167 8.40 0.79 0.73
CA SER A 167 8.24 -0.33 -0.20
C SER A 167 6.76 -0.58 -0.42
N ILE A 168 6.25 -0.22 -1.60
CA ILE A 168 4.85 -0.48 -1.98
C ILE A 168 4.63 -1.99 -1.98
N THR A 169 3.85 -2.46 -1.02
CA THR A 169 3.64 -3.89 -0.74
C THR A 169 2.44 -4.44 -1.49
N PHE A 170 1.33 -3.69 -1.56
CA PHE A 170 0.15 -4.06 -2.32
C PHE A 170 -0.81 -2.89 -2.52
N PHE A 171 -1.79 -3.10 -3.41
CA PHE A 171 -2.86 -2.16 -3.70
C PHE A 171 -4.17 -2.58 -3.02
N ASP A 172 -4.86 -1.61 -2.40
CA ASP A 172 -6.14 -1.77 -1.69
C ASP A 172 -7.23 -0.91 -2.38
N PRO A 173 -7.72 -1.31 -3.56
CA PRO A 173 -8.67 -0.51 -4.35
C PRO A 173 -10.07 -0.38 -3.72
N TYR A 174 -10.36 -1.17 -2.69
CA TYR A 174 -11.69 -1.26 -2.06
C TYR A 174 -11.70 -0.90 -0.58
N HIS A 175 -10.56 -0.46 -0.03
CA HIS A 175 -10.40 -0.15 1.39
C HIS A 175 -10.72 -1.31 2.34
N LEU A 176 -10.56 -2.56 1.90
CA LEU A 176 -10.84 -3.73 2.72
C LEU A 176 -9.69 -4.06 3.68
N PHE A 177 -8.49 -3.52 3.42
CA PHE A 177 -7.38 -3.65 4.38
C PHE A 177 -7.69 -2.90 5.67
N ILE A 178 -8.10 -1.63 5.57
CA ILE A 178 -8.55 -0.79 6.68
C ILE A 178 -9.94 -0.26 6.35
N PRO A 179 -11.00 -1.00 6.70
CA PRO A 179 -12.37 -0.63 6.42
C PRO A 179 -12.83 0.50 7.33
N SER A 180 -13.72 1.33 6.79
CA SER A 180 -14.32 2.45 7.50
C SER A 180 -15.85 2.31 7.53
N LYS A 181 -16.48 3.03 8.45
CA LYS A 181 -17.94 3.23 8.43
C LYS A 181 -18.32 4.02 7.17
N PHE A 182 -19.53 3.80 6.68
CA PHE A 182 -20.09 4.55 5.54
C PHE A 182 -21.57 4.84 5.80
N GLY A 183 -21.93 6.13 5.87
CA GLY A 183 -23.28 6.55 6.23
C GLY A 183 -23.74 5.95 7.57
N LYS A 184 -24.86 5.21 7.53
CA LYS A 184 -25.44 4.53 8.70
C LYS A 184 -24.90 3.12 8.94
N LEU A 185 -24.08 2.59 8.03
CA LEU A 185 -23.54 1.24 8.15
C LEU A 185 -22.41 1.18 9.16
N SER A 186 -22.40 0.13 9.97
CA SER A 186 -21.22 -0.22 10.76
C SER A 186 -20.03 -0.50 9.83
N LYS A 187 -18.83 -0.49 10.38
CA LYS A 187 -17.61 -0.79 9.66
C LYS A 187 -17.65 -2.21 9.09
N GLU A 188 -18.14 -3.16 9.88
CA GLU A 188 -18.26 -4.57 9.56
C GLU A 188 -19.31 -4.79 8.46
N GLN A 189 -20.46 -4.12 8.55
CA GLN A 189 -21.51 -4.17 7.53
C GLN A 189 -21.02 -3.58 6.20
N ASN A 190 -20.32 -2.44 6.24
CA ASN A 190 -19.77 -1.83 5.04
C ASN A 190 -18.69 -2.71 4.39
N MET A 191 -17.77 -3.25 5.19
CA MET A 191 -16.75 -4.20 4.74
C MET A 191 -17.38 -5.42 4.07
N GLU A 192 -18.39 -6.02 4.70
CA GLU A 192 -19.09 -7.18 4.15
C GLU A 192 -19.81 -6.86 2.84
N ASN A 193 -20.51 -5.72 2.76
CA ASN A 193 -21.18 -5.30 1.53
C ASN A 193 -20.18 -5.10 0.38
N ILE A 194 -19.06 -4.43 0.65
CA ILE A 194 -17.99 -4.22 -0.34
C ILE A 194 -17.39 -5.56 -0.74
N TYR A 195 -17.02 -6.40 0.22
CA TYR A 195 -16.43 -7.71 -0.03
C TYR A 195 -17.35 -8.58 -0.88
N LEU A 196 -18.62 -8.75 -0.52
CA LEU A 196 -19.57 -9.58 -1.27
C LEU A 196 -19.77 -9.09 -2.70
N ARG A 197 -19.81 -7.78 -2.91
CA ARG A 197 -19.89 -7.19 -4.26
C ARG A 197 -18.67 -7.56 -5.10
N GLN A 198 -17.47 -7.41 -4.53
CA GLN A 198 -16.23 -7.68 -5.26
C GLN A 198 -15.95 -9.18 -5.41
N HIS A 199 -16.18 -9.99 -4.37
CA HIS A 199 -16.03 -11.44 -4.36
C HIS A 199 -16.92 -12.13 -5.42
N LYS A 200 -18.20 -11.72 -5.53
CA LYS A 200 -19.08 -12.24 -6.58
C LYS A 200 -18.57 -11.90 -7.99
N SER A 201 -17.94 -10.75 -8.13
CA SER A 201 -17.35 -10.32 -9.40
C SER A 201 -16.03 -11.07 -9.67
N SER A 202 -15.18 -11.25 -8.67
CA SER A 202 -13.90 -11.95 -8.79
C SER A 202 -14.07 -13.44 -9.06
N LEU A 203 -15.04 -14.12 -8.44
CA LEU A 203 -15.32 -15.54 -8.69
C LEU A 203 -15.66 -15.84 -10.15
N LYS A 204 -16.27 -14.89 -10.86
CA LYS A 204 -16.65 -15.07 -12.26
C LYS A 204 -15.46 -14.99 -13.21
N PHE A 205 -14.42 -14.24 -12.84
CA PHE A 205 -13.43 -13.77 -13.83
C PHE A 205 -11.96 -13.94 -13.41
N ASN A 206 -11.70 -14.08 -12.11
CA ASN A 206 -10.40 -14.36 -11.49
C ASN A 206 -9.25 -13.44 -11.96
N LYS A 207 -9.55 -12.16 -12.26
CA LYS A 207 -8.56 -11.20 -12.78
C LYS A 207 -7.73 -10.57 -11.66
N LYS A 208 -6.43 -10.47 -11.91
CA LYS A 208 -5.42 -9.97 -10.97
C LYS A 208 -4.79 -8.69 -11.50
N PHE A 209 -4.23 -7.86 -10.61
CA PHE A 209 -3.46 -6.69 -11.05
C PHE A 209 -2.30 -7.06 -11.99
N SER A 210 -1.65 -8.20 -11.74
CA SER A 210 -0.57 -8.71 -12.57
C SER A 210 -0.98 -9.04 -14.01
N ASP A 211 -2.25 -9.37 -14.27
CA ASP A 211 -2.72 -9.66 -15.63
C ASP A 211 -2.67 -8.41 -16.53
N PHE A 212 -2.86 -7.22 -15.95
CA PHE A 212 -2.94 -5.96 -16.69
C PHE A 212 -1.66 -5.12 -16.59
N TYR A 213 -0.97 -5.16 -15.44
CA TYR A 213 0.06 -4.16 -15.11
C TYR A 213 1.45 -4.73 -14.92
N LYS A 214 1.70 -6.02 -15.19
CA LYS A 214 3.02 -6.62 -15.00
C LYS A 214 4.13 -5.87 -15.75
N LYS A 215 3.88 -5.47 -17.01
CA LYS A 215 4.83 -4.67 -17.80
C LYS A 215 5.10 -3.27 -17.24
N ASN A 216 4.23 -2.76 -16.36
CA ASN A 216 4.43 -1.48 -15.70
C ASN A 216 5.46 -1.58 -14.56
N LEU A 217 5.64 -2.76 -13.94
CA LEU A 217 6.66 -2.97 -12.91
C LEU A 217 8.08 -2.81 -13.48
N ASP A 218 8.30 -3.20 -14.74
CA ASP A 218 9.59 -3.06 -15.41
C ASP A 218 10.02 -1.58 -15.57
N LYS A 219 9.09 -0.65 -15.39
CA LYS A 219 9.31 0.81 -15.53
C LYS A 219 9.66 1.49 -14.21
N VAL A 220 9.66 0.75 -13.10
CA VAL A 220 9.85 1.30 -11.76
C VAL A 220 10.93 0.54 -11.00
N ASN A 221 11.52 1.19 -10.00
CA ASN A 221 12.47 0.54 -9.11
C ASN A 221 11.76 -0.55 -8.31
N THR A 222 12.09 -1.80 -8.61
CA THR A 222 11.50 -2.97 -7.96
C THR A 222 12.54 -3.67 -7.09
N ILE A 223 12.13 -4.11 -5.90
CA ILE A 223 12.93 -4.95 -5.01
C ILE A 223 12.20 -6.29 -4.83
N GLN A 224 12.94 -7.38 -4.79
CA GLN A 224 12.37 -8.70 -4.48
C GLN A 224 11.85 -8.74 -3.05
N GLU A 225 10.71 -9.41 -2.84
CA GLU A 225 10.20 -9.79 -1.52
C GLU A 225 11.28 -10.55 -0.74
N ILE A 226 11.48 -10.18 0.53
CA ILE A 226 12.44 -10.82 1.46
C ILE A 226 11.70 -11.70 2.45
#